data_AF-A0A1X1UGT7-F1
#
_entry.id   AF-A0A1X1UGT7-F1
#
_cell.length_a   1.000
_cell.length_b   1.000
_cell.length_c   1.000
_cell.angle_alpha   90.00
_cell.angle_beta   90.00
_cell.angle_gamma   90.00
#
_symmetry.space_group_name_H-M   'P 1'
#
loop_
_entity.id
_entity.type
_entity.pdbx_description
1 polymer ?
#
loop_
_entity_poly.entity_id
_entity_poly.type
_entity_poly.pdbx_seq_one_letter_code
_entity_poly.pdbx_strand_id
1 'polypeptide(L)'
;MNRRRWIGALLAVLGMTSIPGIIFATGSAGRVEASICVGAGRRVSVSGCANVADAIQRYVPPPADYAPMPEDTTPPPPPPP
;
A
#
# COMPACT_ATOMS: atom_id res chain seq x y z
N MET A 1 -41.10 0.30 -8.66
CA MET A 1 -39.64 0.02 -8.78
C MET A 1 -39.37 -1.41 -8.35
N ASN A 2 -38.75 -2.23 -9.21
CA ASN A 2 -38.58 -3.67 -8.97
C ASN A 2 -37.61 -3.95 -7.81
N ARG A 3 -38.01 -4.79 -6.85
CA ARG A 3 -37.23 -5.23 -5.68
C ARG A 3 -35.80 -5.67 -6.02
N ARG A 4 -35.63 -6.27 -7.21
CA ARG A 4 -34.32 -6.68 -7.75
C ARG A 4 -33.39 -5.51 -8.08
N ARG A 5 -33.91 -4.38 -8.59
CA ARG A 5 -33.13 -3.15 -8.82
C ARG A 5 -32.69 -2.50 -7.51
N TRP A 6 -33.55 -2.53 -6.49
CA TRP A 6 -33.22 -2.03 -5.15
C TRP A 6 -32.11 -2.82 -4.47
N ILE A 7 -32.16 -4.16 -4.55
CA ILE A 7 -31.11 -5.03 -4.01
C ILE A 7 -29.78 -4.79 -4.74
N GLY A 8 -29.81 -4.64 -6.07
CA GLY A 8 -28.61 -4.33 -6.85
C GLY A 8 -27.97 -2.99 -6.48
N ALA A 9 -28.79 -1.96 -6.26
CA ALA A 9 -28.31 -0.64 -5.84
C ALA A 9 -27.66 -0.68 -4.44
N LEU A 10 -28.26 -1.41 -3.49
CA LEU A 10 -27.71 -1.57 -2.15
C LEU A 10 -26.34 -2.27 -2.17
N LEU A 11 -26.19 -3.32 -2.98
CA LEU A 11 -24.91 -4.03 -3.12
C LEU A 11 -23.82 -3.15 -3.76
N ALA A 12 -24.18 -2.34 -4.76
CA ALA A 12 -23.23 -1.43 -5.40
C ALA A 12 -22.75 -0.33 -4.43
N VAL A 13 -23.67 0.26 -3.66
CA VAL A 13 -23.34 1.27 -2.65
C VAL A 13 -22.46 0.67 -1.56
N LEU A 14 -22.75 -0.55 -1.10
CA LEU A 14 -21.95 -1.24 -0.09
C LEU A 14 -20.54 -1.62 -0.59
N GLY A 15 -20.37 -1.84 -1.90
CA GLY A 15 -19.04 -2.03 -2.50
C GLY A 15 -18.23 -0.73 -2.56
N MET A 16 -18.88 0.40 -2.83
CA MET A 16 -18.25 1.71 -2.97
C MET A 16 -17.79 2.35 -1.65
N THR A 17 -18.32 1.92 -0.50
CA THR A 17 -17.86 2.41 0.82
C THR A 17 -16.43 2.00 1.18
N SER A 18 -15.82 1.08 0.45
CA SER A 18 -14.40 0.68 0.64
C SER A 18 -13.40 1.64 0.01
N ILE A 19 -13.84 2.47 -0.93
CA ILE A 19 -12.98 3.38 -1.72
C ILE A 19 -12.35 4.51 -0.88
N PRO A 20 -13.04 5.15 0.08
CA PRO A 20 -12.46 6.27 0.84
C PRO A 20 -11.24 5.86 1.67
N GLY A 21 -11.23 4.65 2.24
CA GLY A 21 -10.12 4.17 3.07
C GLY A 21 -8.79 4.04 2.31
N ILE A 22 -8.86 3.78 0.99
CA ILE A 22 -7.68 3.69 0.11
C ILE A 22 -7.10 5.09 -0.14
N ILE A 23 -7.95 6.10 -0.31
CA ILE A 23 -7.54 7.47 -0.61
C ILE A 23 -6.77 8.11 0.56
N PHE A 24 -7.17 7.81 1.81
CA PHE A 24 -6.47 8.30 2.99
C PHE A 24 -5.09 7.63 3.22
N ALA A 25 -4.88 6.42 2.72
CA ALA A 25 -3.61 5.68 2.87
C ALA A 25 -2.54 6.10 1.84
N THR A 26 -2.95 6.54 0.65
CA THR A 26 -2.04 6.89 -0.47
C THR A 26 -1.32 8.25 -0.33
N GLY A 27 -1.52 8.97 0.78
CA GLY A 27 -0.91 10.30 1.01
C GLY A 27 0.60 10.30 1.31
N SER A 28 1.29 9.15 1.25
CA SER A 28 2.71 9.07 1.58
C SER A 28 3.60 9.37 0.35
N ALA A 29 3.92 10.65 0.15
CA ALA A 29 4.71 11.19 -0.98
C ALA A 29 6.16 10.66 -1.10
N GLY A 30 6.57 9.67 -0.30
CA GLY A 30 7.88 9.01 -0.35
C GLY A 30 7.82 7.48 -0.49
N ARG A 31 6.63 6.87 -0.66
CA ARG A 31 6.51 5.43 -0.91
C ARG A 31 6.05 5.20 -2.35
N VAL A 32 6.83 4.42 -3.11
CA VAL A 32 6.34 3.86 -4.38
C VAL A 32 5.40 2.71 -4.02
N GLU A 33 4.12 3.03 -3.91
CA GLU A 33 3.07 2.07 -3.58
C GLU A 33 2.59 1.36 -4.86
N ALA A 34 3.11 0.17 -5.12
CA ALA A 34 2.62 -0.69 -6.20
C ALA A 34 1.79 -1.82 -5.58
N SER A 35 0.48 -1.58 -5.47
CA SER A 35 -0.48 -2.57 -4.99
C SER A 35 -0.97 -3.44 -6.14
N ILE A 36 -0.87 -4.76 -5.98
CA ILE A 36 -1.41 -5.74 -6.93
C ILE A 36 -2.62 -6.39 -6.27
N CYS A 37 -3.77 -6.29 -6.93
CA CYS A 37 -5.00 -6.91 -6.47
C CYS A 37 -5.26 -8.18 -7.29
N VAL A 38 -5.44 -9.30 -6.61
CA VAL A 38 -5.77 -10.59 -7.23
C VAL A 38 -7.12 -11.06 -6.70
N GLY A 39 -8.03 -11.34 -7.62
CA GLY A 39 -9.34 -11.92 -7.32
C GLY A 39 -9.42 -13.37 -7.79
N ALA A 40 -10.02 -14.24 -7.00
CA ALA A 40 -10.29 -15.61 -7.38
C ALA A 40 -11.73 -16.03 -7.01
N GLY A 41 -12.37 -16.78 -7.92
CA GLY A 41 -13.65 -17.45 -7.68
C GLY A 41 -14.73 -17.20 -8.75
N ARG A 42 -15.53 -18.23 -9.06
CA ARG A 42 -16.59 -18.19 -10.10
C ARG A 42 -18.00 -17.93 -9.55
N ARG A 43 -18.20 -18.07 -8.24
CA ARG A 43 -19.49 -17.92 -7.54
C ARG A 43 -19.39 -17.04 -6.29
N VAL A 44 -18.28 -17.15 -5.57
CA VAL A 44 -17.91 -16.29 -4.44
C VAL A 44 -16.55 -15.69 -4.80
N SER A 45 -16.45 -14.36 -4.78
CA SER A 45 -15.21 -13.65 -5.13
C SER A 45 -14.47 -13.32 -3.84
N VAL A 46 -13.22 -13.75 -3.75
CA VAL A 46 -12.29 -13.32 -2.70
C VAL A 46 -11.19 -12.53 -3.39
N SER A 47 -10.99 -11.29 -2.97
CA SER A 47 -9.97 -10.40 -3.50
C SER A 47 -9.04 -9.95 -2.38
N GLY A 48 -7.73 -10.05 -2.62
CA GLY A 48 -6.71 -9.48 -1.75
C GLY A 48 -5.86 -8.50 -2.55
N CYS A 49 -5.50 -7.39 -1.92
CA CYS A 49 -4.50 -6.47 -2.45
C CYS A 49 -3.30 -6.48 -1.51
N ALA A 50 -2.10 -6.52 -2.07
CA ALA A 50 -0.85 -6.43 -1.32
C ALA A 50 0.10 -5.44 -1.98
N ASN A 51 0.82 -4.67 -1.16
CA ASN A 51 1.85 -3.76 -1.63
C ASN A 51 3.13 -4.56 -1.93
N VAL A 52 3.64 -4.45 -3.16
CA VAL A 52 4.85 -5.17 -3.58
C VAL A 52 6.09 -4.71 -2.80
N ALA A 53 6.13 -3.44 -2.38
CA ALA A 53 7.27 -2.88 -1.66
C ALA A 53 7.51 -3.63 -0.34
N ASP A 54 6.43 -4.01 0.38
CA ASP A 54 6.50 -4.78 1.62
C ASP A 54 7.09 -6.19 1.42
N ALA A 55 6.74 -6.83 0.30
CA ALA A 55 7.32 -8.12 -0.07
C ALA A 55 8.83 -7.99 -0.41
N ILE A 56 9.22 -6.88 -1.04
CA ILE A 56 10.61 -6.64 -1.45
C ILE A 56 11.51 -6.27 -0.26
N GLN A 57 10.98 -5.63 0.79
CA GLN A 57 11.75 -5.22 1.98
C GLN A 57 12.63 -6.33 2.57
N ARG A 58 12.23 -7.60 2.45
CA ARG A 58 13.00 -8.75 2.96
C ARG A 58 14.31 -9.02 2.21
N TYR A 59 14.42 -8.51 0.99
CA TYR A 59 15.59 -8.68 0.11
C TYR A 59 16.42 -7.40 -0.02
N VAL A 60 15.97 -6.34 0.64
CA VAL A 60 16.65 -5.05 0.63
C VAL A 60 17.85 -5.14 1.59
N PRO A 61 19.07 -4.79 1.14
CA PRO A 61 20.24 -4.80 2.02
C PRO A 61 20.07 -3.79 3.16
N PRO A 62 20.71 -4.03 4.31
CA PRO A 62 20.60 -3.13 5.46
C PRO A 62 21.12 -1.74 5.10
N PRO A 63 20.58 -0.66 5.70
CA PRO A 63 20.93 0.70 5.29
C PRO A 63 22.40 1.08 5.40
N ALA A 64 23.15 0.37 6.26
CA ALA A 64 24.60 0.54 6.39
C ALA A 64 25.39 0.14 5.13
N ASP A 65 24.79 -0.69 4.25
CA ASP A 65 25.40 -1.14 2.99
C ASP A 65 25.01 -0.23 1.80
N TYR A 66 24.15 0.78 2.01
CA TYR A 66 23.83 1.72 0.96
C TYR A 66 25.00 2.66 0.67
N ALA A 67 25.13 3.04 -0.60
CA ALA A 67 26.05 4.09 -0.98
C ALA A 67 25.66 5.40 -0.27
N PRO A 68 26.63 6.15 0.27
CA PRO A 68 26.37 7.45 0.87
C PRO A 68 25.66 8.35 -0.13
N MET A 69 24.52 8.90 0.28
CA MET A 69 23.82 9.90 -0.50
C MET A 69 24.63 11.20 -0.50
N PRO A 70 24.56 12.04 -1.53
CA PRO A 70 25.24 13.34 -1.56
C PRO A 70 24.90 14.24 -0.36
N GLU A 71 23.74 14.03 0.25
CA GLU A 71 23.28 14.76 1.44
C GLU A 71 23.82 14.17 2.76
N ASP A 72 24.41 12.97 2.75
CA ASP A 72 24.97 12.32 3.93
C ASP A 72 26.26 13.02 4.35
N THR A 73 26.13 13.94 5.30
CA THR A 73 27.30 14.56 5.95
C THR A 73 27.98 13.56 6.88
N THR A 74 29.32 13.57 6.90
CA THR A 74 30.09 12.77 7.86
C THR A 74 29.71 13.15 9.29
N PRO A 75 29.44 12.18 10.18
CA PRO A 75 29.10 12.47 11.58
C PRO A 75 30.22 13.28 12.26
N PRO A 76 29.89 14.23 13.16
CA PRO A 76 30.89 15.04 13.84
C PRO A 76 31.81 14.17 14.73
N PRO A 77 33.09 14.55 14.90
CA PRO A 77 34.01 13.80 15.75
C PRO A 77 33.52 13.76 17.21
N PRO A 78 33.79 12.69 17.96
CA PRO A 78 33.40 12.57 19.36
C PRO A 78 34.03 13.69 20.21
N PRO A 79 33.35 14.17 21.27
CA PRO A 79 33.91 15.19 22.16
C PRO A 79 35.19 14.68 22.84
N PRO A 80 36.18 15.57 23.08
CA PRO A 80 37.35 15.21 23.87
C PRO A 80 36.95 14.80 25.30
N PRO A 81 37.72 13.91 25.96
CA PRO A 81 37.50 13.51 27.35
C PRO A 81 37.64 14.69 28.34
#